data_AF-A0A2S2R4P4-F1
#
_entry.id   AF-A0A2S2R4P4-F1
#
_cell.length_a   1.000
_cell.length_b   1.000
_cell.length_c   1.000
_cell.angle_alpha   90.00
_cell.angle_beta   90.00
_cell.angle_gamma   90.00
#
_symmetry.space_group_name_H-M   'P 1'
#
loop_
_entity.id
_entity.type
_entity.pdbx_description
1 polymer ?
#
loop_
_entity_poly.entity_id
_entity_poly.type
_entity_poly.pdbx_seq_one_letter_code
_entity_poly.pdbx_strand_id
1 'polypeptide(L)'
;MLIINISYNITSLLSTKVVIEKPNKKTYGPPQCFNCQDYGHTQNYCHHQSRCVKCGEAHESDSCTKDHFSPAKCVHCSENHIASFKGCQFYQTILNRHKIKFSNSKKNITHTKNLFSKSLPSDPSQSIPSYAAATFGLKPNINSQNSNLNLAISKFLSDLTS
;
A
#
# COMPACT_ATOMS: atom_id res chain seq x y z
N MET A 1 11.44 -8.81 4.25
CA MET A 1 11.72 -8.66 2.81
C MET A 1 13.21 -8.33 2.66
N LEU A 2 14.04 -9.33 2.33
CA LEU A 2 15.47 -9.11 2.15
C LEU A 2 15.67 -8.30 0.87
N ILE A 3 15.96 -7.01 0.99
CA ILE A 3 16.46 -6.22 -0.14
C ILE A 3 17.91 -6.65 -0.32
N ILE A 4 18.10 -7.72 -1.08
CA ILE A 4 19.40 -8.09 -1.61
C ILE A 4 19.80 -6.93 -2.50
N ASN A 5 20.85 -6.21 -2.09
CA ASN A 5 21.48 -5.21 -2.94
C ASN A 5 22.25 -6.01 -4.00
N ILE A 6 21.55 -6.42 -5.06
CA ILE A 6 22.09 -7.26 -6.13
C ILE A 6 23.17 -6.44 -6.83
N SER A 7 24.43 -6.75 -6.52
CA SER A 7 25.56 -6.35 -7.35
C SER A 7 25.32 -6.85 -8.77
N TYR A 8 25.24 -5.95 -9.74
CA TYR A 8 24.85 -6.21 -11.14
C TYR A 8 25.87 -7.04 -11.96
N ASN A 9 26.73 -7.83 -11.31
CA ASN A 9 27.78 -8.63 -11.96
C ASN A 9 27.42 -10.12 -12.05
N ILE A 10 26.14 -10.45 -12.23
CA ILE A 10 25.71 -11.83 -12.51
C ILE A 10 25.58 -11.96 -14.04
N THR A 11 26.51 -12.70 -14.65
CA THR A 11 26.60 -12.91 -16.11
C THR A 11 26.10 -14.29 -16.56
N SER A 12 25.99 -15.23 -15.63
CA SER A 12 25.48 -16.59 -15.86
C SER A 12 24.61 -17.01 -14.69
N LEU A 13 23.48 -17.63 -14.99
CA LEU A 13 22.67 -18.38 -14.03
C LEU A 13 22.63 -19.81 -14.53
N LEU A 14 23.20 -20.73 -13.74
CA LEU A 14 23.51 -22.10 -14.18
C LEU A 14 24.40 -22.06 -15.44
N SER A 15 23.99 -22.74 -16.51
CA SER A 15 24.66 -22.76 -17.82
C SER A 15 24.07 -21.76 -18.82
N THR A 16 23.17 -20.88 -18.39
CA THR A 16 22.49 -19.91 -19.25
C THR A 16 23.08 -18.53 -19.03
N LYS A 17 23.62 -17.94 -20.10
CA LYS A 17 24.06 -16.55 -20.11
C LYS A 17 22.84 -15.63 -19.98
N VAL A 18 22.81 -14.82 -18.94
CA VAL A 18 21.71 -13.89 -18.68
C VAL A 18 22.22 -12.46 -18.66
N VAL A 19 21.40 -11.53 -19.16
CA VAL A 19 21.65 -10.10 -19.08
C VAL A 19 20.66 -9.52 -18.09
N ILE A 20 21.15 -9.11 -16.92
CA ILE A 20 20.33 -8.47 -15.90
C ILE A 20 20.24 -6.98 -16.24
N GLU A 21 19.13 -6.59 -16.86
CA GLU A 21 18.82 -5.18 -17.04
C GLU A 21 18.38 -4.55 -15.71
N LYS A 22 18.69 -3.26 -15.53
CA LYS A 22 18.15 -2.50 -14.40
C LYS A 22 16.63 -2.54 -14.48
N PRO A 23 15.92 -2.72 -13.35
CA PRO A 23 14.47 -2.63 -13.33
C PRO A 23 14.03 -1.32 -14.01
N ASN A 24 13.25 -1.42 -15.08
CA ASN A 24 12.72 -0.25 -15.77
C ASN A 24 11.74 0.45 -14.81
N LYS A 25 12.24 1.49 -14.13
CA LYS A 25 11.45 2.30 -13.21
C LYS A 25 10.52 3.17 -14.04
N LYS A 26 9.39 2.60 -14.46
CA LYS A 26 8.30 3.40 -15.00
C LYS A 26 7.81 4.30 -13.87
N THR A 27 8.14 5.59 -13.91
CA THR A 27 7.65 6.59 -12.96
C THR A 27 6.19 6.89 -13.25
N TYR A 28 5.31 5.92 -12.99
CA TYR A 28 3.90 6.19 -12.94
C TYR A 28 3.58 6.89 -11.62
N GLY A 29 2.69 7.87 -11.68
CA GLY A 29 2.06 8.41 -10.48
C GLY A 29 1.32 7.32 -9.71
N PRO A 30 0.59 7.69 -8.64
CA PRO A 30 -0.21 6.70 -7.93
C PRO A 30 -1.22 6.05 -8.90
N PRO A 31 -1.51 4.74 -8.72
CA PRO A 31 -2.41 4.03 -9.61
C PRO A 31 -3.80 4.68 -9.60
N GLN A 32 -4.45 4.75 -10.76
CA GLN A 32 -5.85 5.16 -10.87
C GLN A 32 -6.73 3.91 -10.87
N CYS A 33 -7.76 3.90 -10.05
CA CYS A 33 -8.73 2.83 -9.99
C CYS A 33 -9.71 2.95 -11.15
N PHE A 34 -9.84 1.92 -11.99
CA PHE A 34 -10.78 1.94 -13.12
C PHE A 34 -12.25 1.78 -12.70
N ASN A 35 -12.52 1.32 -11.48
CA ASN A 35 -13.88 1.23 -10.93
C ASN A 35 -14.38 2.59 -10.43
N CYS A 36 -13.72 3.18 -9.43
CA CYS A 36 -14.19 4.43 -8.79
C CYS A 36 -13.52 5.72 -9.29
N GLN A 37 -12.52 5.61 -10.17
CA GLN A 37 -11.71 6.72 -10.71
C GLN A 37 -10.81 7.45 -9.70
N ASP A 38 -10.75 7.01 -8.44
CA ASP A 38 -9.84 7.56 -7.43
C ASP A 38 -8.39 7.10 -7.64
N TYR A 39 -7.45 7.78 -6.98
CA TYR A 39 -6.03 7.44 -6.99
C TYR A 39 -5.59 6.72 -5.72
N GLY A 40 -4.61 5.83 -5.85
CA GLY A 40 -3.93 5.15 -4.73
C GLY A 40 -4.26 3.68 -4.56
N HIS A 41 -5.19 3.13 -5.35
CA HIS A 41 -5.51 1.70 -5.36
C HIS A 41 -5.87 1.25 -6.78
N THR A 42 -5.88 -0.07 -7.01
CA THR A 42 -6.33 -0.69 -8.27
C THR A 42 -7.74 -1.23 -8.12
N GLN A 43 -8.39 -1.55 -9.24
CA GLN A 43 -9.76 -2.07 -9.27
C GLN A 43 -9.96 -3.31 -8.39
N ASN A 44 -8.98 -4.23 -8.35
CA ASN A 44 -9.05 -5.46 -7.55
C ASN A 44 -9.15 -5.22 -6.05
N TYR A 45 -8.73 -4.05 -5.56
CA TYR A 45 -8.77 -3.66 -4.16
C TYR A 45 -9.71 -2.45 -3.95
N CYS A 46 -10.70 -2.29 -4.82
CA CYS A 46 -11.68 -1.23 -4.73
C CYS A 46 -12.92 -1.70 -3.97
N HIS A 47 -13.32 -0.92 -2.97
CA HIS A 47 -14.58 -1.12 -2.21
C HIS A 47 -15.54 0.06 -2.38
N HIS A 48 -15.28 0.94 -3.36
CA HIS A 48 -16.09 2.13 -3.63
C HIS A 48 -17.09 1.86 -4.75
N GLN A 49 -18.14 2.69 -4.80
CA GLN A 49 -19.11 2.69 -5.89
C GLN A 49 -18.43 2.98 -7.24
N SER A 50 -18.87 2.28 -8.29
CA SER A 50 -18.41 2.50 -9.66
C SER A 50 -18.69 3.93 -10.13
N ARG A 51 -17.73 4.54 -10.81
CA ARG A 51 -17.87 5.85 -11.43
C ARG A 51 -17.35 5.83 -12.87
N CYS A 52 -18.11 6.46 -13.75
CA CYS A 52 -17.80 6.49 -15.16
C CYS A 52 -16.64 7.45 -15.47
N VAL A 53 -15.66 6.99 -16.24
CA VAL A 53 -14.47 7.79 -16.61
C VAL A 53 -14.81 9.02 -17.47
N LYS A 54 -15.92 8.96 -18.22
CA LYS A 54 -16.36 10.00 -19.14
C LYS A 54 -17.17 11.08 -18.44
N CYS A 55 -18.10 10.71 -17.56
CA CYS A 55 -19.06 11.65 -16.99
C CYS A 55 -18.98 11.84 -15.48
N GLY A 56 -18.26 10.97 -14.76
CA GLY A 56 -18.12 11.02 -13.31
C GLY A 56 -19.32 10.51 -12.52
N GLU A 57 -20.40 10.10 -13.19
CA GLU A 57 -21.63 9.61 -12.54
C GLU A 57 -21.50 8.16 -12.03
N ALA A 58 -22.40 7.76 -11.14
CA ALA A 58 -22.39 6.49 -10.41
C ALA A 58 -22.83 5.28 -11.26
N HIS A 59 -22.04 4.93 -12.28
CA HIS A 59 -22.20 3.74 -13.09
C HIS A 59 -20.86 3.30 -13.70
N GLU A 60 -20.81 2.10 -14.28
CA GLU A 60 -19.63 1.61 -14.99
C GLU A 60 -19.44 2.32 -16.32
N SER A 61 -18.21 2.44 -16.82
CA SER A 61 -17.95 3.20 -18.05
C SER A 61 -18.61 2.57 -19.29
N ASP A 62 -18.88 1.27 -19.25
CA ASP A 62 -19.49 0.51 -20.35
C ASP A 62 -21.01 0.74 -20.44
N SER A 63 -21.67 1.05 -19.33
CA SER A 63 -23.11 1.35 -19.28
C SER A 63 -23.40 2.85 -19.45
N CYS A 64 -22.43 3.64 -19.93
CA CYS A 64 -22.56 5.08 -20.03
C CYS A 64 -23.44 5.48 -21.22
N THR A 65 -24.51 6.23 -20.94
CA THR A 65 -25.45 6.75 -21.95
C THR A 65 -24.99 8.03 -22.62
N LYS A 66 -23.89 8.65 -22.15
CA LYS A 66 -23.36 9.85 -22.78
C LYS A 66 -22.73 9.53 -24.14
N ASP A 67 -23.14 10.30 -25.13
CA ASP A 67 -22.59 10.24 -26.47
C ASP A 67 -21.09 10.62 -26.50
N HIS A 68 -20.38 10.09 -27.50
CA HIS A 68 -18.95 10.31 -27.68
C HIS A 68 -18.58 11.78 -27.95
N PHE A 69 -19.48 12.56 -28.56
CA PHE A 69 -19.24 13.97 -28.85
C PHE A 69 -19.60 14.89 -27.68
N SER A 70 -20.28 14.37 -26.65
CA SER A 70 -20.62 15.15 -25.46
C SER A 70 -19.38 15.47 -24.62
N PRO A 71 -19.32 16.66 -23.99
CA PRO A 71 -18.17 17.02 -23.16
C PRO A 71 -18.06 16.06 -21.98
N ALA A 72 -16.87 15.48 -21.83
CA ALA A 72 -16.52 14.70 -20.66
C ALA A 72 -16.48 15.60 -19.41
N LYS A 73 -16.77 15.03 -18.25
CA LYS A 73 -16.70 15.72 -16.96
C LYS A 73 -15.81 14.93 -16.02
N CYS A 74 -14.82 15.60 -15.46
CA CYS A 74 -13.94 14.99 -14.47
C CYS A 74 -14.66 14.81 -13.14
N VAL A 75 -14.56 13.61 -12.55
CA VAL A 75 -15.11 13.34 -11.21
C VAL A 75 -14.46 14.18 -10.10
N HIS A 76 -13.20 14.60 -10.27
CA HIS A 76 -12.41 15.25 -9.22
C HIS A 76 -12.44 16.78 -9.28
N CYS A 77 -12.30 17.37 -10.49
CA CYS A 77 -12.29 18.83 -10.67
C CYS A 77 -13.55 19.36 -11.36
N SER A 78 -14.44 18.50 -11.85
CA SER A 78 -15.65 18.89 -12.61
C SER A 78 -15.39 19.66 -13.91
N GLU A 79 -14.14 19.77 -14.37
CA GLU A 79 -13.78 20.39 -15.65
C GLU A 79 -14.07 19.47 -16.84
N ASN A 80 -14.04 20.06 -18.03
CA ASN A 80 -14.36 19.41 -19.31
C ASN A 80 -13.25 18.50 -19.82
N HIS A 81 -12.98 17.41 -19.10
CA HIS A 81 -12.06 16.37 -19.52
C HIS A 81 -12.38 15.03 -18.84
N ILE A 82 -11.89 13.93 -19.41
CA ILE A 82 -12.02 12.59 -18.80
C ILE A 82 -11.23 12.49 -17.49
N ALA A 83 -11.62 11.60 -16.59
CA ALA A 83 -10.95 11.43 -15.29
C ALA A 83 -9.48 10.96 -15.41
N SER A 84 -9.10 10.32 -16.52
CA SER A 84 -7.72 9.86 -16.77
C SER A 84 -6.78 10.92 -17.34
N PHE A 85 -7.27 12.14 -17.61
CA PHE A 85 -6.49 13.23 -18.19
C PHE A 85 -5.34 13.66 -17.26
N LYS A 86 -4.11 13.60 -17.78
CA LYS A 86 -2.90 13.91 -17.00
C LYS A 86 -2.65 15.40 -16.79
N GLY A 87 -3.36 16.28 -17.49
CA GLY A 87 -3.32 17.73 -17.26
C GLY A 87 -4.26 18.21 -16.15
N CYS A 88 -5.07 17.33 -15.54
CA CYS A 88 -6.00 17.70 -14.48
C CYS A 88 -5.26 18.28 -13.27
N GLN A 89 -5.69 19.44 -12.78
CA GLN A 89 -5.07 20.09 -11.61
C GLN A 89 -5.10 19.18 -10.38
N PHE A 90 -6.22 18.50 -10.14
CA PHE A 90 -6.33 17.53 -9.05
C PHE A 90 -5.27 16.43 -9.17
N TYR A 91 -5.12 15.83 -10.36
CA TYR A 91 -4.09 14.82 -10.62
C TYR A 91 -2.68 15.35 -10.39
N GLN A 92 -2.38 16.59 -10.79
CA GLN A 92 -1.07 17.21 -10.53
C GLN A 92 -0.77 17.34 -9.03
N THR A 93 -1.76 17.71 -8.22
CA THR A 93 -1.58 17.76 -6.75
C THR A 93 -1.27 16.38 -6.17
N ILE A 94 -1.97 15.34 -6.63
CA ILE A 94 -1.78 13.95 -6.21
C ILE A 94 -0.40 13.43 -6.63
N LEU A 95 0.03 13.73 -7.85
CA LEU A 95 1.35 13.36 -8.38
C LEU A 95 2.48 13.99 -7.56
N ASN A 96 2.35 15.28 -7.20
CA ASN A 96 3.34 15.98 -6.38
C ASN A 96 3.43 15.37 -4.96
N ARG A 97 2.29 15.08 -4.33
CA ARG A 97 2.27 14.38 -3.03
C ARG A 97 2.92 13.01 -3.10
N HIS A 98 2.67 12.25 -4.18
CA HIS A 98 3.29 10.94 -4.40
C HIS A 98 4.82 11.03 -4.53
N LYS A 99 5.33 12.02 -5.27
CA LYS A 99 6.77 12.28 -5.40
C LYS A 99 7.42 12.59 -4.04
N ILE A 100 6.78 13.40 -3.20
CA ILE A 100 7.28 13.76 -1.86
C ILE A 100 7.34 12.53 -0.94
N LYS A 101 6.29 11.70 -0.92
CA LYS A 101 6.30 10.46 -0.13
C LYS A 101 7.44 9.52 -0.58
N PHE A 102 7.66 9.41 -1.89
CA PHE A 102 8.72 8.57 -2.44
C PHE A 102 10.13 9.12 -2.18
N SER A 103 10.31 10.45 -2.14
CA SER A 103 11.60 11.06 -1.80
C SER A 103 11.91 10.99 -0.31
N ASN A 104 10.92 11.17 0.57
CA ASN A 104 11.09 11.06 2.02
C ASN A 104 11.34 9.61 2.47
N SER A 105 10.74 8.62 1.79
CA SER A 105 11.05 7.20 2.03
C SER A 105 12.52 6.85 1.77
N LYS A 106 13.24 7.60 0.92
CA LYS A 106 14.68 7.42 0.72
C LYS A 106 15.54 8.08 1.81
N LYS A 107 15.04 9.15 2.44
CA LYS A 107 15.77 9.90 3.49
C LYS A 107 15.67 9.27 4.88
N ASN A 108 14.58 8.55 5.16
CA ASN A 108 14.37 7.90 6.47
C ASN A 108 15.15 6.57 6.65
N ILE A 109 15.96 6.15 5.67
CA ILE A 109 16.78 4.92 5.79
C ILE A 109 18.10 5.18 6.56
N THR A 110 18.48 6.45 6.79
CA THR A 110 19.75 6.79 7.45
C THR A 110 19.68 7.07 8.96
N HIS A 111 18.50 7.08 9.59
CA HIS A 111 18.38 7.47 11.01
C HIS A 111 17.73 6.41 11.93
N THR A 112 18.00 5.13 11.69
CA THR A 112 17.71 4.05 12.66
C THR A 112 18.87 3.06 12.72
N LYS A 113 20.09 3.53 13.01
CA LYS A 113 21.23 2.65 13.36
C LYS A 113 21.54 2.61 14.87
N ASN A 114 20.76 3.26 15.73
CA ASN A 114 21.03 3.30 17.17
C ASN A 114 19.79 3.09 18.05
N LEU A 115 19.09 1.97 17.88
CA LEU A 115 18.11 1.49 18.88
C LEU A 115 18.22 0.00 19.20
N PHE A 116 19.35 -0.64 18.90
CA PHE A 116 19.65 -2.01 19.35
C PHE A 116 21.04 -2.05 20.01
N SER A 117 21.19 -1.27 21.08
CA SER A 117 22.26 -1.43 22.07
C SER A 117 21.73 -1.02 23.43
N LYS A 118 20.63 -1.63 23.84
CA LYS A 118 20.30 -1.75 25.25
C LYS A 118 20.05 -3.23 25.53
N SER A 119 21.05 -3.84 26.15
CA SER A 119 20.96 -5.18 26.73
C SER A 119 19.68 -5.27 27.56
N LEU A 120 18.83 -6.22 27.20
CA LEU A 120 17.64 -6.57 27.97
C LEU A 120 18.10 -7.30 29.25
N PRO A 121 17.55 -6.98 30.44
CA PRO A 121 17.73 -7.82 31.62
C PRO A 121 17.23 -9.22 31.33
N SER A 122 18.08 -10.20 31.61
CA SER A 122 17.76 -11.61 31.64
C SER A 122 16.74 -11.88 32.76
N ASP A 123 15.52 -12.27 32.39
CA ASP A 123 14.72 -13.19 33.20
C ASP A 123 13.84 -14.07 32.28
N PRO A 124 13.54 -15.33 32.67
CA PRO A 124 13.29 -16.44 31.76
C PRO A 124 11.80 -16.70 31.49
N SER A 125 11.56 -17.46 30.41
CA SER A 125 10.26 -17.88 29.84
C SER A 125 9.55 -16.78 29.07
N GLN A 126 9.36 -16.86 27.74
CA GLN A 126 8.64 -17.91 27.02
C GLN A 126 9.28 -18.15 25.64
N SER A 127 9.60 -19.40 25.33
CA SER A 127 10.18 -19.83 24.06
C SER A 127 9.12 -19.84 22.96
N ILE A 128 9.28 -18.99 21.95
CA ILE A 128 8.53 -19.15 20.69
C ILE A 128 9.15 -20.37 19.98
N PRO A 129 8.38 -21.45 19.69
CA PRO A 129 8.95 -22.65 19.12
C PRO A 129 9.46 -22.39 17.70
N SER A 130 10.63 -22.97 17.40
CA SER A 130 11.16 -23.04 16.04
C SER A 130 10.18 -23.74 15.10
N TYR A 131 10.27 -23.46 13.81
CA TYR A 131 9.50 -24.13 12.75
C TYR A 131 9.57 -25.66 12.85
N ALA A 132 10.72 -26.21 13.25
CA ALA A 132 10.90 -27.65 13.46
C ALA A 132 10.11 -28.20 14.67
N ALA A 133 9.72 -27.37 15.63
CA ALA A 133 8.93 -27.80 16.79
C ALA A 133 7.41 -27.85 16.46
N ALA A 134 6.96 -27.05 15.48
CA ALA A 134 5.56 -27.05 15.05
C ALA A 134 5.15 -28.36 14.34
N THR A 135 6.10 -29.06 13.72
CA THR A 135 5.84 -30.34 13.04
C THR A 135 5.63 -31.53 13.98
N PHE A 136 5.98 -31.39 15.27
CA PHE A 136 5.78 -32.44 16.29
C PHE A 136 4.49 -32.28 17.12
N GLY A 137 3.60 -31.34 16.76
CA GLY A 137 2.23 -31.31 17.28
C GLY A 137 2.04 -30.80 18.72
N LEU A 138 3.03 -30.15 19.32
CA LEU A 138 2.86 -29.53 20.65
C LEU A 138 2.14 -28.18 20.52
N LYS A 139 0.93 -28.07 21.08
CA LYS A 139 0.18 -26.80 21.16
C LYS A 139 0.68 -25.95 22.34
N PRO A 140 0.90 -24.63 22.16
CA PRO A 140 1.21 -23.76 23.28
C PRO A 140 -0.02 -23.55 24.17
N ASN A 141 0.20 -23.58 25.48
CA ASN A 141 -0.80 -23.28 26.51
C ASN A 141 -0.98 -21.76 26.57
N ILE A 142 -2.11 -21.27 26.03
CA ILE A 142 -2.50 -19.86 26.15
C ILE A 142 -3.31 -19.73 27.44
N ASN A 143 -2.66 -19.24 28.49
CA ASN A 143 -3.40 -18.62 29.58
C ASN A 143 -2.64 -17.42 30.16
N SER A 144 -3.38 -16.33 30.32
CA SER A 144 -3.10 -15.12 31.11
C SER A 144 -2.28 -13.99 30.47
N GLN A 145 -2.98 -13.03 29.83
CA GLN A 145 -2.79 -11.57 29.94
C GLN A 145 -4.05 -10.84 29.37
N ASN A 146 -5.27 -11.22 29.80
CA ASN A 146 -6.54 -10.66 29.26
C ASN A 146 -7.12 -9.47 30.05
N SER A 147 -6.50 -9.00 31.13
CA SER A 147 -7.09 -7.95 31.98
C SER A 147 -6.88 -6.53 31.44
N ASN A 148 -5.70 -6.21 30.92
CA ASN A 148 -5.38 -4.85 30.48
C ASN A 148 -6.06 -4.44 29.17
N LEU A 149 -6.33 -5.40 28.28
CA LEU A 149 -6.93 -5.13 26.97
C LEU A 149 -8.43 -4.85 27.09
N ASN A 150 -9.10 -5.56 28.00
CA ASN A 150 -10.51 -5.33 28.30
C ASN A 150 -10.74 -3.96 28.97
N LEU A 151 -9.81 -3.50 29.83
CA LEU A 151 -9.88 -2.18 30.46
C LEU A 151 -9.68 -1.04 29.46
N ALA A 152 -8.83 -1.24 28.45
CA ALA A 152 -8.61 -0.27 27.38
C ALA A 152 -9.84 -0.15 26.46
N ILE A 153 -10.49 -1.28 26.13
CA ILE A 153 -11.71 -1.31 25.31
C ILE A 153 -12.87 -0.63 26.04
N SER A 154 -13.07 -0.91 27.34
CA SER A 154 -14.16 -0.30 28.10
C SER A 154 -14.05 1.22 28.19
N LYS A 155 -12.82 1.73 28.35
CA LYS A 155 -12.56 3.17 28.41
C LYS A 155 -12.77 3.87 27.06
N PHE A 156 -12.44 3.20 25.96
CA PHE A 156 -12.67 3.74 24.63
C PHE A 156 -14.16 3.85 24.28
N LEU A 157 -14.97 2.88 24.72
CA LEU A 157 -16.41 2.89 24.45
C LEU A 157 -17.17 3.96 25.25
N SER A 158 -16.72 4.29 26.47
CA SER A 158 -17.33 5.39 27.26
C SER A 158 -17.10 6.77 26.65
N ASP A 159 -15.95 6.96 26.01
CA ASP A 159 -15.58 8.24 25.37
C ASP A 159 -16.38 8.50 24.07
N LEU A 160 -16.95 7.46 23.47
CA LEU A 160 -17.80 7.57 22.26
C LEU A 160 -19.27 7.89 22.58
N THR A 161 -19.68 7.71 23.83
CA THR A 161 -21.07 7.92 24.28
C THR A 161 -21.26 9.19 25.11
N SER A 162 -20.24 10.07 25.18
CA SER A 162 -20.27 11.36 25.89
C SER A 162 -20.38 12.54 24.93
#